data_AF-A0ABD1FHC7-F1
#
_entry.id   AF-A0ABD1FHC7-F1
#
_cell.length_a   1.000
_cell.length_b   1.000
_cell.length_c   1.000
_cell.angle_alpha   90.00
_cell.angle_beta   90.00
_cell.angle_gamma   90.00
#
_symmetry.space_group_name_H-M   'P 1'
#
loop_
_entity.id
_entity.type
_entity.pdbx_description
1 polymer ?
#
loop_
_entity_poly.entity_id
_entity_poly.type
_entity_poly.pdbx_seq_one_letter_code
_entity_poly.pdbx_strand_id
1 'polypeptide(L)'
;MSYNFLFWIVRGIANTSTRNVLKRLINFHNVVFLAIMEPLVPPDPMMLYSRILGMDFKGANQNGKIWVFTVRGASFSISDDSEQILHGAPYSLSDAFAGAHYHGLCKVL
;
A
#
# COMPACT_ATOMS: atom_id res chain seq x y z
N MET A 1 -9.99 17.80 -5.68
CA MET A 1 -10.10 16.38 -5.30
C MET A 1 -9.10 16.15 -4.18
N SER A 2 -9.52 15.68 -2.99
CA SER A 2 -8.63 15.50 -1.83
C SER A 2 -8.08 14.08 -1.83
N TYR A 3 -6.77 13.92 -1.67
CA TYR A 3 -6.12 12.62 -1.51
C TYR A 3 -5.82 12.40 -0.04
N ASN A 4 -6.48 11.41 0.57
CA ASN A 4 -6.32 11.12 1.99
C ASN A 4 -5.40 9.91 2.17
N PHE A 5 -4.30 10.12 2.88
CA PHE A 5 -3.29 9.11 3.19
C PHE A 5 -3.44 8.68 4.65
N LEU A 6 -3.36 7.38 4.91
CA LEU A 6 -3.37 6.82 6.26
C LEU A 6 -2.08 6.04 6.51
N PHE A 7 -1.34 6.43 7.55
CA PHE A 7 -0.16 5.72 8.02
C PHE A 7 -0.44 5.23 9.44
N TRP A 8 -0.29 3.93 9.68
CA TRP A 8 -0.59 3.37 11.00
C TRP A 8 0.32 2.20 11.37
N ILE A 9 0.93 2.28 12.57
CA ILE A 9 1.55 1.15 13.27
C ILE A 9 0.45 0.31 13.90
N VAL A 10 0.10 -0.78 13.24
CA VAL A 10 -1.07 -1.59 13.58
C VAL A 10 -0.75 -2.65 14.63
N ARG A 11 0.52 -3.08 14.74
CA ARG A 11 0.98 -4.14 15.66
C ARG A 11 0.15 -5.44 15.55
N GLY A 12 -0.12 -5.87 14.32
CA GLY A 12 -0.89 -7.09 14.06
C GLY A 12 -2.17 -6.87 13.27
N ILE A 13 -2.15 -7.18 11.97
CA ILE A 13 -3.31 -7.06 11.08
C ILE A 13 -4.22 -8.31 11.10
N ALA A 14 -3.75 -9.41 11.68
CA ALA A 14 -4.51 -10.66 11.80
C ALA A 14 -5.72 -10.56 12.75
N ASN A 15 -5.81 -9.52 13.57
CA ASN A 15 -6.95 -9.31 14.46
C ASN A 15 -8.18 -8.76 13.70
N THR A 16 -9.32 -9.43 13.83
CA THR A 16 -10.59 -9.02 13.21
C THR A 16 -11.03 -7.61 13.64
N SER A 17 -10.87 -7.25 14.91
CA SER A 17 -11.22 -5.92 15.42
C SER A 17 -10.41 -4.83 14.72
N THR A 18 -9.10 -5.06 14.60
CA THR A 18 -8.18 -4.16 13.89
C THR A 18 -8.59 -3.96 12.43
N ARG A 19 -8.92 -5.05 11.72
CA ARG A 19 -9.39 -4.97 10.33
C ARG A 19 -10.70 -4.19 10.19
N ASN A 20 -11.63 -4.38 11.12
CA ASN A 20 -12.91 -3.67 11.11
C ASN A 20 -12.72 -2.16 11.32
N VAL A 21 -11.81 -1.78 12.22
CA VAL A 21 -11.46 -0.36 12.44
C VAL A 21 -10.78 0.22 11.20
N LEU A 22 -9.79 -0.48 10.63
CA LEU A 22 -9.12 -0.06 9.40
C LEU A 22 -10.12 0.16 8.26
N LYS A 23 -11.00 -0.80 8.02
CA LYS A 23 -12.03 -0.72 6.98
C LYS A 23 -12.97 0.48 7.21
N ARG A 24 -13.37 0.73 8.45
CA ARG A 24 -14.20 1.90 8.79
C ARG A 24 -13.47 3.21 8.50
N LEU A 25 -12.21 3.33 8.90
CA LEU A 25 -11.41 4.54 8.67
C LEU A 25 -11.17 4.79 7.18
N ILE A 26 -10.85 3.74 6.42
CA ILE A 26 -10.66 3.81 4.97
C ILE A 26 -11.91 4.37 4.30
N ASN A 27 -13.08 3.82 4.63
CA ASN A 27 -14.35 4.24 4.04
C ASN A 27 -14.78 5.63 4.50
N PHE A 28 -14.66 5.92 5.80
CA PHE A 28 -15.12 7.19 6.38
C PHE A 28 -14.30 8.38 5.87
N HIS A 29 -12.99 8.20 5.72
CA HIS A 29 -12.09 9.26 5.26
C HIS A 29 -11.81 9.20 3.75
N ASN A 30 -12.40 8.27 3.00
CA ASN A 30 -12.07 8.05 1.58
C ASN A 30 -10.54 7.92 1.37
N VAL A 31 -9.91 7.06 2.17
CA VAL A 31 -8.46 6.85 2.12
C VAL A 31 -8.09 6.22 0.77
N VAL A 32 -7.23 6.90 0.02
CA VAL A 32 -6.75 6.42 -1.28
C VAL A 32 -5.49 5.58 -1.16
N PHE A 33 -4.73 5.80 -0.09
CA PHE A 33 -3.45 5.15 0.17
C PHE A 33 -3.31 4.84 1.66
N LEU A 34 -2.95 3.59 1.95
CA LEU A 34 -2.78 3.09 3.30
C LEU A 34 -1.39 2.47 3.43
N ALA A 35 -0.63 2.89 4.44
CA ALA A 35 0.58 2.22 4.90
C ALA A 35 0.38 1.62 6.29
N ILE A 36 0.62 0.32 6.41
CA ILE A 36 0.55 -0.46 7.65
C ILE A 36 1.96 -0.84 8.07
N MET A 37 2.35 -0.41 9.26
CA MET A 37 3.60 -0.79 9.90
C MET A 37 3.34 -1.85 10.96
N GLU A 38 4.29 -2.78 11.11
CA GLU A 38 4.20 -3.92 12.02
C GLU A 38 2.91 -4.75 11.81
N PRO A 39 2.67 -5.31 10.61
CA PRO A 39 1.52 -6.17 10.37
C PRO A 39 1.58 -7.49 11.17
N LEU A 40 2.76 -7.87 11.67
CA LEU A 40 3.05 -9.09 12.45
C LEU A 40 2.57 -10.39 11.78
N VAL A 41 2.50 -10.39 10.46
CA VAL A 41 2.21 -11.56 9.62
C VAL A 41 3.10 -11.52 8.37
N PRO A 42 3.46 -12.68 7.79
CA PRO A 42 4.17 -12.72 6.52
C PRO A 42 3.38 -12.08 5.37
N PRO A 43 4.04 -11.58 4.31
CA PRO A 43 3.38 -10.95 3.14
C PRO A 43 2.53 -11.90 2.28
N ASP A 44 2.73 -13.22 2.36
CA ASP A 44 2.00 -14.22 1.54
C ASP A 44 0.46 -14.01 1.52
N PRO A 45 -0.22 -13.80 2.67
CA PRO A 45 -1.65 -13.50 2.70
C PRO A 45 -2.04 -12.06 2.31
N MET A 46 -1.14 -11.20 1.84
CA MET A 46 -1.44 -9.77 1.57
C MET A 46 -2.55 -9.58 0.52
N MET A 47 -2.74 -10.53 -0.41
CA MET A 47 -3.88 -10.55 -1.33
C MET A 47 -5.24 -10.66 -0.62
N LEU A 48 -5.31 -11.45 0.46
CA LEU A 48 -6.52 -11.56 1.27
C LEU A 48 -6.82 -10.24 1.97
N TYR A 49 -5.81 -9.60 2.56
CA TYR A 49 -5.98 -8.33 3.25
C TYR A 49 -6.38 -7.20 2.31
N SER A 50 -5.82 -7.14 1.09
CA SER A 50 -6.23 -6.13 0.10
C SER A 50 -7.72 -6.25 -0.25
N ARG A 51 -8.23 -7.48 -0.41
CA ARG A 51 -9.67 -7.74 -0.63
C ARG A 51 -10.53 -7.34 0.57
N ILE A 52 -10.10 -7.65 1.79
CA ILE A 52 -10.85 -7.28 3.00
C ILE A 52 -10.96 -5.76 3.15
N LEU A 53 -9.85 -5.05 2.87
CA LEU A 53 -9.74 -3.60 2.97
C LEU A 53 -10.35 -2.86 1.77
N GLY A 54 -10.67 -3.56 0.68
CA GLY A 54 -11.24 -2.96 -0.54
C GLY A 54 -10.24 -2.15 -1.34
N MET A 55 -8.96 -2.53 -1.31
CA MET A 55 -7.87 -1.84 -2.01
C MET A 55 -7.26 -2.76 -3.08
N ASP A 56 -6.98 -2.19 -4.25
CA ASP A 56 -6.65 -2.93 -5.47
C ASP A 56 -5.19 -3.35 -5.50
N PHE A 57 -4.29 -2.38 -5.30
CA PHE A 57 -2.86 -2.61 -5.34
C PHE A 57 -2.34 -2.80 -3.93
N LYS A 58 -1.28 -3.59 -3.83
CA LYS A 58 -0.65 -3.99 -2.59
C LYS A 58 0.84 -4.18 -2.81
N GLY A 59 1.63 -3.90 -1.79
CA GLY A 59 3.05 -4.19 -1.79
C GLY A 59 3.58 -4.20 -0.36
N ALA A 60 4.75 -4.79 -0.18
CA ALA A 60 5.45 -4.77 1.09
C ALA A 60 6.91 -4.40 0.84
N ASN A 61 7.55 -3.81 1.83
CA ASN A 61 9.00 -3.67 1.81
C ASN A 61 9.69 -5.04 1.95
N GLN A 62 11.01 -5.10 1.74
CA GLN A 62 11.77 -6.36 1.70
C GLN A 62 11.59 -7.26 2.94
N ASN A 63 11.56 -6.67 4.14
CA ASN A 63 11.41 -7.44 5.38
C ASN A 63 9.95 -7.66 5.80
N GLY A 64 8.97 -7.22 4.98
CA GLY A 64 7.54 -7.39 5.22
C GLY A 64 6.97 -6.61 6.40
N LYS A 65 7.74 -5.69 7.02
CA LYS A 65 7.31 -4.91 8.18
C LYS A 65 6.47 -3.67 7.82
N ILE A 66 6.51 -3.26 6.56
CA ILE A 66 5.71 -2.16 6.02
C ILE A 66 4.92 -2.69 4.84
N TRP A 67 3.60 -2.64 4.94
CA TRP A 67 2.68 -2.97 3.86
C TRP A 67 2.01 -1.71 3.36
N VAL A 68 1.76 -1.67 2.07
CA VAL A 68 1.04 -0.57 1.43
C VAL A 68 -0.09 -1.08 0.57
N PHE A 69 -1.15 -0.30 0.54
CA PHE A 69 -2.36 -0.57 -0.23
C PHE A 69 -2.85 0.73 -0.87
N THR A 70 -3.38 0.65 -2.08
CA THR A 70 -3.99 1.79 -2.76
C THR A 70 -5.16 1.37 -3.64
N VAL A 71 -6.03 2.32 -3.90
CA VAL A 71 -7.15 2.18 -4.85
C VAL A 71 -6.66 2.26 -6.30
N ARG A 72 -7.45 1.73 -7.25
CA ARG A 72 -7.24 1.90 -8.70
C ARG A 72 -7.07 3.38 -9.06
N GLY A 73 -6.07 3.65 -9.92
CA GLY A 73 -5.77 5.00 -10.40
C GLY A 73 -4.79 5.79 -9.53
N ALA A 74 -4.44 5.28 -8.35
CA ALA A 74 -3.30 5.75 -7.58
C ALA A 74 -2.18 4.71 -7.65
N SER A 75 -0.96 5.18 -7.84
CA SER A 75 0.22 4.36 -8.02
C SER A 75 1.29 4.75 -7.02
N PHE A 76 2.15 3.77 -6.74
CA PHE A 76 3.28 3.92 -5.86
C PHE A 76 4.35 2.93 -6.32
N SER A 77 5.59 3.31 -6.12
CA SER A 77 6.73 2.40 -6.12
C SER A 77 7.04 1.99 -4.69
N ILE A 78 7.69 0.84 -4.52
CA ILE A 78 8.38 0.50 -3.27
C ILE A 78 9.85 0.46 -3.68
N SER A 79 10.69 1.22 -2.98
CA SER A 79 12.14 1.09 -3.13
C SER A 79 12.59 -0.09 -2.28
N ASP A 80 13.37 -0.96 -2.91
CA ASP A 80 14.03 -2.10 -2.28
C ASP A 80 15.37 -1.69 -1.63
N ASP A 81 15.72 -0.41 -1.65
CA ASP A 81 17.04 0.06 -1.21
C ASP A 81 17.12 0.29 0.30
N SER A 82 16.00 0.14 1.02
CA SER A 82 15.96 0.31 2.48
C SER A 82 14.85 -0.51 3.13
N GLU A 83 15.19 -1.16 4.23
CA GLU A 83 14.26 -1.89 5.09
C GLU A 83 13.24 -0.98 5.82
N GLN A 84 13.46 0.34 5.82
CA GLN A 84 12.71 1.28 6.65
C GLN A 84 11.96 2.35 5.85
N ILE A 85 12.20 2.43 4.54
CA ILE A 85 11.71 3.52 3.70
C ILE A 85 10.80 2.96 2.62
N LEU A 86 9.68 3.64 2.40
CA LEU A 86 8.80 3.37 1.27
C LEU A 86 8.61 4.68 0.49
N HIS A 87 9.06 4.68 -0.77
CA HIS A 87 9.04 5.85 -1.63
C HIS A 87 8.02 5.66 -2.76
N GLY A 88 6.90 6.38 -2.69
CA GLY A 88 5.86 6.38 -3.72
C GLY A 88 5.94 7.63 -4.61
N ALA A 89 6.08 7.44 -5.92
CA ALA A 89 5.88 8.51 -6.91
C ALA A 89 4.48 8.41 -7.52
N PRO A 90 3.79 9.55 -7.77
CA PRO A 90 2.54 9.54 -8.52
C PRO A 90 2.81 9.10 -9.97
N TYR A 91 2.07 8.12 -10.47
CA TYR A 91 1.99 7.82 -11.90
C TYR A 91 0.98 8.77 -12.52
N SER A 92 1.35 9.32 -13.67
CA SER A 92 0.41 9.97 -14.56
C SER A 92 -0.42 8.90 -15.30
N LEU A 93 -1.74 9.10 -15.38
CA LEU A 93 -2.64 8.28 -16.21
C LEU A 93 -2.25 8.30 -17.71
N SER A 94 -1.42 9.23 -18.16
CA SER A 94 -0.84 9.23 -19.52
C SER A 94 0.00 7.98 -19.80
N ASP A 95 0.57 7.38 -18.76
CA ASP A 95 1.56 6.32 -18.90
C ASP A 95 0.89 4.94 -18.95
N ALA A 96 -0.40 4.85 -18.64
CA ALA A 96 -1.18 3.62 -18.63
C ALA A 96 -1.64 3.14 -20.03
N PHE A 97 -1.56 4.01 -21.04
CA PHE A 97 -1.93 3.69 -22.42
C PHE A 97 -0.75 3.31 -23.31
N ALA A 98 0.49 3.44 -22.81
CA ALA A 98 1.69 2.90 -23.45
C ALA A 98 1.95 1.50 -22.89
N GLY A 99 1.78 0.48 -23.71
CA GLY A 99 1.66 -0.90 -23.27
C GLY A 99 2.85 -1.47 -22.50
N ALA A 100 2.50 -2.38 -21.59
CA ALA A 100 3.24 -3.57 -21.17
C ALA A 100 4.50 -3.42 -20.29
N HIS A 101 4.55 -4.34 -19.30
CA HIS A 101 5.69 -4.83 -18.53
C HIS A 101 6.22 -4.02 -17.34
N TYR A 102 6.36 -4.78 -16.24
CA TYR A 102 7.03 -4.47 -14.99
C TYR A 102 8.52 -4.15 -15.19
N HIS A 103 9.09 -3.46 -14.20
CA HIS A 103 10.47 -2.96 -14.00
C HIS A 103 10.67 -1.47 -14.34
N GLY A 104 10.84 -0.68 -13.27
CA GLY A 104 11.24 0.72 -13.34
C GLY A 104 12.08 1.10 -12.12
N LEU A 105 13.33 0.67 -12.10
CA LEU A 105 14.41 1.25 -11.29
C LEU A 105 14.48 2.76 -11.55
N CYS A 106 14.46 3.58 -10.50
CA CYS A 106 14.81 4.99 -10.61
C CYS A 106 15.77 5.38 -9.48
N LYS A 107 17.01 5.64 -9.87
CA LYS A 107 18.14 6.06 -9.03
C LYS A 107 18.16 7.59 -8.98
N VAL A 108 18.00 8.20 -7.80
CA VAL A 108 18.36 9.61 -7.60
C VAL A 108 18.89 9.81 -6.18
N LEU A 109 20.22 9.98 -6.13
CA LEU A 109 21.12 10.47 -5.07
C LEU A 109 21.05 9.83 -3.67
#